data_AF-A0A1F9WYW2-F1
#
_entry.id   AF-A0A1F9WYW2-F1
#
_cell.length_a   1.000
_cell.length_b   1.000
_cell.length_c   1.000
_cell.angle_alpha   90.00
_cell.angle_beta   90.00
_cell.angle_gamma   90.00
#
_symmetry.space_group_name_H-M   'P 1'
#
loop_
_entity.id
_entity.type
_entity.pdbx_description
1 polymer ?
#
loop_
_entity_poly.entity_id
_entity_poly.type
_entity_poly.pdbx_seq_one_letter_code
_entity_poly.pdbx_strand_id
1 'polypeptide(L)'
;MENKKIDRRDFLKKLGILTGSAVIAPFLPGIVKKDFSLIENAHADIVSNIFVSKNGDPITNVQKVVDMAGGIASYIDYDDIVVIKGNGQWSNQGYTHTQAIKSMIDVILARPGGFGGEIVLAENIHFNNSSLNNNCWVQTAANRARNWSAYNWRELISAYQSGVFGTAHPNVIKAELCNSATSGTYSGDGYSLITSPSQGRGYVSNNYTIQNCPGTPAQGRTRNLYYFMLQSSYSGKVFNLHRNGGVWVDGAYNSQKIKMIFMPNLNSHATSSESYAGVTSAVKCHIGFNAGDGMHYIGYSDTPSLNVPRATGEAVGWFITNTIQPTLYVTVAEWAGWGGRTSDDATQTKTIGLCTDPVALDYWMAKNVLYPTHTAYAYLNPENDNNTRKTLEGCQAMGVGTINESEMLVSIYDYNNPLTTRLDIEKKIKQLKEGAATQSEVMSLIDMYMKGQ
;
A
#
# COMPACT_ATOMS: atom_id res chain seq x y z
N MET A 1 29.93 3.48 -34.35
CA MET A 1 30.55 3.19 -33.04
C MET A 1 30.94 1.73 -33.03
N GLU A 2 32.22 1.42 -32.89
CA GLU A 2 32.71 0.03 -32.90
C GLU A 2 32.16 -0.75 -31.71
N ASN A 3 31.57 -1.92 -32.00
CA ASN A 3 31.19 -2.91 -31.00
C ASN A 3 32.45 -3.52 -30.37
N LYS A 4 33.05 -2.81 -29.42
CA LYS A 4 34.15 -3.33 -28.60
C LYS A 4 33.56 -4.44 -27.72
N LYS A 5 33.84 -5.71 -28.07
CA LYS A 5 33.47 -6.86 -27.23
C LYS A 5 34.05 -6.64 -25.83
N ILE A 6 33.17 -6.59 -24.84
CA ILE A 6 33.54 -6.40 -23.43
C ILE A 6 34.36 -7.62 -22.99
N ASP A 7 35.53 -7.39 -22.40
CA ASP A 7 36.35 -8.45 -21.82
C ASP A 7 35.60 -9.08 -20.63
N ARG A 8 35.42 -10.40 -20.70
CA ARG A 8 34.77 -11.21 -19.66
C ARG A 8 35.43 -11.01 -18.30
N ARG A 9 36.74 -10.75 -18.26
CA ARG A 9 37.48 -10.54 -17.01
C ARG A 9 37.14 -9.21 -16.36
N ASP A 10 37.03 -8.14 -17.13
CA ASP A 10 36.63 -6.83 -16.64
C ASP A 10 35.16 -6.78 -16.24
N PHE A 11 34.29 -7.49 -16.96
CA PHE A 11 32.91 -7.69 -16.56
C PHE A 11 32.80 -8.35 -15.17
N LEU A 12 33.53 -9.45 -14.95
CA LEU A 12 33.53 -10.16 -13.66
C LEU A 12 34.14 -9.33 -12.53
N LYS A 13 35.18 -8.53 -12.80
CA LYS A 13 35.79 -7.63 -11.80
C LYS A 13 34.81 -6.55 -11.35
N LYS A 14 34.15 -5.86 -12.28
CA LYS A 14 33.18 -4.81 -11.94
C LYS A 14 31.95 -5.38 -11.24
N LEU A 15 31.49 -6.57 -11.63
CA LEU A 15 30.40 -7.27 -10.96
C LEU A 15 30.77 -7.67 -9.52
N GLY A 16 32.01 -8.14 -9.30
CA GLY A 16 32.53 -8.52 -7.98
C GLY A 16 32.66 -7.36 -6.98
N ILE A 17 32.77 -6.11 -7.45
CA ILE A 17 32.81 -4.91 -6.60
C ILE A 17 31.41 -4.55 -6.07
N LEU A 18 30.34 -4.97 -6.76
CA LEU A 18 28.96 -4.60 -6.47
C LEU A 18 28.20 -5.58 -5.57
N THR A 19 28.51 -6.87 -5.66
CA THR A 19 27.69 -7.92 -5.06
C THR A 19 28.36 -8.51 -3.83
N GLY A 20 28.19 -7.89 -2.66
CA GLY A 20 28.36 -8.60 -1.38
C GLY A 20 27.41 -9.80 -1.20
N SER A 21 26.97 -10.48 -2.26
CA SER A 21 25.91 -11.48 -2.30
C SER A 21 26.29 -12.73 -3.14
N ALA A 22 25.78 -13.87 -2.66
CA ALA A 22 26.14 -15.27 -2.95
C ALA A 22 26.23 -15.75 -4.43
N VAL A 23 25.92 -14.92 -5.43
CA VAL A 23 25.85 -15.33 -6.85
C VAL A 23 27.23 -15.63 -7.45
N ILE A 24 28.31 -15.06 -6.89
CA ILE A 24 29.70 -15.27 -7.36
C ILE A 24 30.52 -16.13 -6.39
N ALA A 25 29.93 -16.55 -5.26
CA ALA A 25 30.59 -17.33 -4.21
C ALA A 25 31.29 -18.64 -4.69
N PRO A 26 30.81 -19.34 -5.74
CA PRO A 26 31.51 -20.51 -6.27
C PRO A 26 32.82 -20.17 -7.00
N PHE A 27 33.02 -18.92 -7.41
CA PHE A 27 34.12 -18.49 -8.28
C PHE A 27 35.18 -17.61 -7.58
N LEU A 28 35.07 -17.40 -6.27
CA LEU A 28 36.00 -16.58 -5.48
C LEU A 28 37.10 -17.42 -4.79
N PRO A 29 38.35 -16.92 -4.69
CA PRO A 29 39.42 -17.55 -3.90
C PRO A 29 39.08 -17.65 -2.41
N GLY A 30 39.53 -18.73 -1.74
CA GLY A 30 39.12 -19.09 -0.38
C GLY A 30 39.38 -18.04 0.72
N ILE A 31 40.31 -17.10 0.51
CA ILE A 31 40.58 -15.99 1.44
C ILE A 31 39.44 -14.96 1.49
N VAL A 32 38.74 -14.75 0.36
CA VAL A 32 37.66 -13.76 0.25
C VAL A 32 36.35 -14.29 0.88
N LYS A 33 36.17 -15.61 0.97
CA LYS A 33 34.95 -16.23 1.55
C LYS A 33 34.75 -15.93 3.04
N LYS A 34 35.80 -15.62 3.80
CA LYS A 34 35.70 -15.32 5.23
C LYS A 34 35.03 -13.98 5.54
N ASP A 35 35.13 -13.01 4.63
CA ASP A 35 34.52 -11.68 4.83
C ASP A 35 33.05 -11.65 4.39
N PHE A 36 32.62 -12.58 3.52
CA PHE A 36 31.23 -12.68 3.06
C PHE A 36 30.26 -13.22 4.12
N SER A 37 30.71 -14.07 5.05
CA SER A 37 29.84 -14.58 6.12
C SER A 37 29.38 -13.48 7.10
N LEU A 38 30.08 -12.35 7.15
CA LEU A 38 29.68 -11.20 7.96
C LEU A 38 28.56 -10.37 7.29
N ILE A 39 28.46 -10.40 5.96
CA ILE A 39 27.44 -9.69 5.17
C ILE A 39 26.14 -10.52 5.08
N GLU A 40 26.23 -11.85 4.98
CA GLU A 40 25.05 -12.73 5.03
C GLU A 40 24.25 -12.60 6.34
N ASN A 41 24.94 -12.38 7.46
CA ASN A 41 24.28 -12.17 8.76
C ASN A 41 23.55 -10.82 8.86
N ALA A 42 24.05 -9.76 8.21
CA ALA A 42 23.39 -8.45 8.20
C ALA A 42 22.13 -8.41 7.31
N HIS A 43 22.03 -9.30 6.30
CA HIS A 43 20.84 -9.44 5.47
C HIS A 43 19.76 -10.34 6.09
N ALA A 44 20.12 -11.20 7.06
CA ALA A 44 19.17 -12.10 7.74
C ALA A 44 18.16 -11.34 8.63
N ASP A 45 18.48 -10.12 9.05
CA ASP A 45 17.62 -9.28 9.90
C ASP A 45 16.69 -8.34 9.09
N ILE A 46 16.87 -8.21 7.77
CA ILE A 46 15.99 -7.38 6.94
C ILE A 46 14.66 -8.11 6.71
N VAL A 47 13.58 -7.57 7.28
CA VAL A 47 12.23 -8.13 7.13
C VAL A 47 11.34 -7.33 6.19
N SER A 48 11.67 -6.05 5.93
CA SER A 48 10.80 -5.14 5.17
C SER A 48 11.53 -4.37 4.09
N ASN A 49 11.09 -4.54 2.84
CA ASN A 49 11.59 -3.81 1.67
C ASN A 49 10.65 -2.65 1.34
N ILE A 50 11.16 -1.42 1.45
CA ILE A 50 10.41 -0.19 1.19
C ILE A 50 10.93 0.44 -0.09
N PHE A 51 10.04 0.69 -1.05
CA PHE A 51 10.36 1.33 -2.32
C PHE A 51 9.72 2.70 -2.38
N VAL A 52 10.50 3.75 -2.65
CA VAL A 52 10.03 5.13 -2.61
C VAL A 52 10.39 5.84 -3.89
N SER A 53 9.43 6.43 -4.57
CA SER A 53 9.66 7.32 -5.71
C SER A 53 9.17 8.71 -5.36
N LYS A 54 10.01 9.73 -5.63
CA LYS A 54 9.66 11.13 -5.36
C LYS A 54 10.00 12.08 -6.50
N ASN A 55 9.34 13.23 -6.48
CA ASN A 55 9.49 14.34 -7.43
C ASN A 55 9.03 14.06 -8.87
N GLY A 56 8.56 12.84 -9.17
CA GLY A 56 7.75 12.58 -10.35
C GLY A 56 6.31 13.07 -10.19
N ASP A 57 5.49 12.87 -11.20
CA ASP A 57 4.03 12.97 -11.07
C ASP A 57 3.45 11.67 -10.45
N PRO A 58 2.16 11.64 -10.06
CA PRO A 58 1.56 10.45 -9.47
C PRO A 58 1.68 9.19 -10.32
N ILE A 59 1.67 9.29 -11.66
CA ILE A 59 1.72 8.15 -12.57
C ILE A 59 3.13 7.56 -12.59
N THR A 60 4.10 8.41 -12.90
CA THR A 60 5.52 8.05 -12.99
C THR A 60 6.08 7.55 -11.65
N ASN A 61 5.60 8.08 -10.53
CA ASN A 61 5.98 7.58 -9.20
C ASN A 61 5.40 6.20 -8.90
N VAL A 62 4.12 5.92 -9.22
CA VAL A 62 3.52 4.58 -9.03
C VAL A 62 4.25 3.55 -9.89
N GLN A 63 4.44 3.87 -11.18
CA GLN A 63 5.17 2.99 -12.10
C GLN A 63 6.57 2.68 -11.58
N LYS A 64 7.31 3.71 -11.13
CA LYS A 64 8.67 3.55 -10.61
C LYS A 64 8.74 2.68 -9.35
N VAL A 65 7.85 2.86 -8.36
CA VAL A 65 7.89 2.00 -7.16
C VAL A 65 7.53 0.56 -7.46
N VAL A 66 6.57 0.31 -8.37
CA VAL A 66 6.25 -1.07 -8.82
C VAL A 66 7.41 -1.67 -9.60
N ASP A 67 8.08 -0.87 -10.43
CA ASP A 67 9.25 -1.28 -11.19
C ASP A 67 10.44 -1.66 -10.31
N MET A 68 10.66 -0.91 -9.22
CA MET A 68 11.68 -1.21 -8.22
C MET A 68 11.31 -2.47 -7.42
N ALA A 69 10.02 -2.68 -7.14
CA ALA A 69 9.52 -3.89 -6.48
C ALA A 69 9.58 -5.17 -7.35
N GLY A 70 10.22 -5.12 -8.53
CA GLY A 70 10.36 -6.27 -9.43
C GLY A 70 9.29 -6.36 -10.53
N GLY A 71 8.38 -5.39 -10.60
CA GLY A 71 7.27 -5.34 -11.54
C GLY A 71 6.00 -6.02 -11.00
N ILE A 72 4.84 -5.60 -11.51
CA ILE A 72 3.53 -6.07 -10.99
C ILE A 72 3.32 -7.58 -11.14
N ALA A 73 3.93 -8.20 -12.15
CA ALA A 73 3.84 -9.63 -12.41
C ALA A 73 4.44 -10.50 -11.29
N SER A 74 5.27 -9.91 -10.40
CA SER A 74 5.76 -10.60 -9.20
C SER A 74 4.72 -10.76 -8.10
N TYR A 75 3.58 -10.05 -8.19
CA TYR A 75 2.54 -10.02 -7.16
C TYR A 75 1.18 -10.47 -7.65
N ILE A 76 0.87 -10.19 -8.92
CA ILE A 76 -0.42 -10.41 -9.56
C ILE A 76 -0.24 -11.38 -10.72
N ASP A 77 -1.05 -12.42 -10.80
CA ASP A 77 -1.12 -13.37 -11.92
C ASP A 77 -2.14 -12.94 -12.99
N TYR A 78 -2.14 -13.65 -14.13
CA TYR A 78 -2.92 -13.28 -15.31
C TYR A 78 -4.42 -13.15 -15.03
N ASP A 79 -5.02 -14.07 -14.26
CA ASP A 79 -6.46 -14.17 -14.01
C ASP A 79 -6.85 -13.81 -12.56
N ASP A 80 -5.95 -13.18 -11.81
CA ASP A 80 -6.24 -12.75 -10.43
C ASP A 80 -7.35 -11.68 -10.38
N ILE A 81 -8.14 -11.71 -9.31
CA ILE A 81 -9.03 -10.61 -8.95
C ILE A 81 -8.23 -9.62 -8.11
N VAL A 82 -8.05 -8.39 -8.60
CA VAL A 82 -7.30 -7.36 -7.89
C VAL A 82 -8.26 -6.36 -7.25
N VAL A 83 -8.28 -6.31 -5.92
CA VAL A 83 -9.04 -5.33 -5.15
C VAL A 83 -8.12 -4.18 -4.76
N ILE A 84 -8.36 -3.00 -5.34
CA ILE A 84 -7.66 -1.77 -4.98
C ILE A 84 -8.48 -1.03 -3.92
N LYS A 85 -7.89 -0.75 -2.76
CA LYS A 85 -8.51 -0.03 -1.66
C LYS A 85 -7.81 1.30 -1.42
N GLY A 86 -8.44 2.42 -1.77
CA GLY A 86 -7.93 3.76 -1.45
C GLY A 86 -8.57 4.35 -0.20
N ASN A 87 -8.15 5.53 0.26
CA ASN A 87 -8.90 6.32 1.23
C ASN A 87 -9.86 7.23 0.46
N GLY A 88 -11.13 7.30 0.84
CA GLY A 88 -12.15 8.00 0.06
C GLY A 88 -13.10 8.92 0.81
N GLN A 89 -12.98 8.98 2.14
CA GLN A 89 -13.91 9.71 2.99
C GLN A 89 -13.87 11.24 2.80
N TRP A 90 -12.68 11.82 2.57
CA TRP A 90 -12.48 13.27 2.66
C TRP A 90 -12.09 13.88 1.32
N SER A 91 -12.39 15.17 1.14
CA SER A 91 -12.08 15.95 -0.07
C SER A 91 -10.58 16.27 -0.22
N ASN A 92 -10.19 16.82 -1.38
CA ASN A 92 -8.83 17.31 -1.65
C ASN A 92 -7.73 16.24 -1.43
N GLN A 93 -6.76 16.51 -0.55
CA GLN A 93 -5.71 15.55 -0.16
C GLN A 93 -6.24 14.42 0.73
N GLY A 94 -7.50 14.52 1.18
CA GLY A 94 -8.17 13.61 2.09
C GLY A 94 -8.63 12.29 1.47
N TYR A 95 -8.55 12.15 0.15
CA TYR A 95 -8.71 10.88 -0.55
C TYR A 95 -7.50 10.55 -1.44
N THR A 96 -7.32 9.27 -1.75
CA THR A 96 -6.20 8.80 -2.58
C THR A 96 -6.23 9.46 -3.94
N HIS A 97 -5.06 9.95 -4.38
CA HIS A 97 -4.92 10.68 -5.63
C HIS A 97 -5.39 9.84 -6.82
N THR A 98 -6.39 10.33 -7.58
CA THR A 98 -7.03 9.54 -8.65
C THR A 98 -6.04 9.13 -9.73
N GLN A 99 -5.03 9.95 -10.06
CA GLN A 99 -3.97 9.55 -11.01
C GLN A 99 -3.10 8.40 -10.51
N ALA A 100 -2.89 8.27 -9.18
CA ALA A 100 -2.13 7.14 -8.64
C ALA A 100 -2.93 5.84 -8.77
N ILE A 101 -4.24 5.88 -8.50
CA ILE A 101 -5.15 4.75 -8.74
C ILE A 101 -5.19 4.40 -10.23
N LYS A 102 -5.33 5.41 -11.10
CA LYS A 102 -5.26 5.21 -12.56
C LYS A 102 -3.98 4.48 -12.92
N SER A 103 -2.83 4.96 -12.44
CA SER A 103 -1.54 4.36 -12.75
C SER A 103 -1.40 2.92 -12.26
N MET A 104 -1.96 2.58 -11.10
CA MET A 104 -1.96 1.20 -10.62
C MET A 104 -2.80 0.30 -11.53
N ILE A 105 -3.98 0.77 -11.95
CA ILE A 105 -4.82 0.07 -12.93
C ILE A 105 -4.08 -0.12 -14.26
N ASP A 106 -3.46 0.94 -14.79
CA ASP A 106 -2.66 0.88 -16.03
C ASP A 106 -1.55 -0.18 -15.91
N VAL A 107 -0.82 -0.18 -14.79
CA VAL A 107 0.28 -1.12 -14.53
C VAL A 107 -0.22 -2.56 -14.50
N ILE A 108 -1.36 -2.84 -13.86
CA ILE A 108 -1.97 -4.17 -13.82
C ILE A 108 -2.42 -4.61 -15.22
N LEU A 109 -3.13 -3.74 -15.95
CA LEU A 109 -3.61 -4.05 -17.30
C LEU A 109 -2.46 -4.27 -18.30
N ALA A 110 -1.36 -3.53 -18.14
CA ALA A 110 -0.15 -3.62 -18.95
C ALA A 110 0.85 -4.67 -18.45
N ARG A 111 0.45 -5.53 -17.50
CA ARG A 111 1.27 -6.65 -17.02
C ARG A 111 1.87 -7.44 -18.21
N PRO A 112 3.14 -7.86 -18.15
CA PRO A 112 3.69 -8.80 -19.13
C PRO A 112 2.83 -10.06 -19.29
N GLY A 113 2.46 -10.37 -20.53
CA GLY A 113 1.52 -11.45 -20.86
C GLY A 113 0.03 -11.06 -20.83
N GLY A 114 -0.28 -9.80 -20.54
CA GLY A 114 -1.65 -9.29 -20.42
C GLY A 114 -2.29 -9.58 -19.06
N PHE A 115 -3.54 -9.17 -18.92
CA PHE A 115 -4.36 -9.39 -17.72
C PHE A 115 -5.78 -9.79 -18.12
N GLY A 116 -6.21 -10.99 -17.71
CA GLY A 116 -7.53 -11.55 -17.96
C GLY A 116 -8.44 -11.61 -16.73
N GLY A 117 -7.97 -11.13 -15.58
CA GLY A 117 -8.72 -11.06 -14.33
C GLY A 117 -9.70 -9.88 -14.26
N GLU A 118 -10.06 -9.47 -13.05
CA GLU A 118 -10.92 -8.31 -12.80
C GLU A 118 -10.25 -7.36 -11.80
N ILE A 119 -10.43 -6.06 -12.00
CA ILE A 119 -9.93 -5.04 -11.08
C ILE A 119 -11.13 -4.37 -10.41
N VAL A 120 -11.17 -4.39 -9.09
CA VAL A 120 -12.22 -3.80 -8.28
C VAL A 120 -11.63 -2.64 -7.49
N LEU A 121 -12.00 -1.41 -7.84
CA LEU A 121 -11.77 -0.28 -6.94
C LEU A 121 -12.83 -0.32 -5.84
N ALA A 122 -12.43 -0.61 -4.62
CA ALA A 122 -13.33 -0.80 -3.49
C ALA A 122 -13.02 0.22 -2.40
N GLU A 123 -14.04 0.94 -1.93
CA GLU A 123 -13.86 1.83 -0.80
C GLU A 123 -15.11 1.96 0.03
N ASN A 124 -14.90 1.91 1.35
CA ASN A 124 -15.90 2.16 2.36
C ASN A 124 -15.70 3.54 2.99
N ILE A 125 -16.62 4.45 2.68
CA ILE A 125 -16.48 5.88 2.98
C ILE A 125 -16.86 6.28 4.41
N HIS A 126 -17.34 5.35 5.25
CA HIS A 126 -17.67 5.61 6.68
C HIS A 126 -18.72 6.71 6.89
N PHE A 127 -19.71 6.80 6.00
CA PHE A 127 -20.83 7.72 6.07
C PHE A 127 -22.18 7.02 5.86
N ASN A 128 -23.26 7.66 6.32
CA ASN A 128 -24.62 7.31 5.90
C ASN A 128 -24.90 7.77 4.46
N ASN A 129 -25.85 7.10 3.80
CA ASN A 129 -26.22 7.36 2.40
C ASN A 129 -26.59 8.85 2.13
N SER A 130 -27.11 9.58 3.13
CA SER A 130 -27.45 11.00 2.98
C SER A 130 -26.24 11.95 2.89
N SER A 131 -25.02 11.47 3.16
CA SER A 131 -23.77 12.26 3.08
C SER A 131 -22.91 11.92 1.86
N LEU A 132 -23.44 11.16 0.88
CA LEU A 132 -22.71 10.67 -0.29
C LEU A 132 -22.19 11.76 -1.24
N ASN A 133 -22.51 13.05 -1.04
CA ASN A 133 -22.28 14.10 -2.04
C ASN A 133 -20.87 14.73 -2.02
N ASN A 134 -19.95 14.27 -1.16
CA ASN A 134 -18.60 14.86 -1.06
C ASN A 134 -17.54 13.82 -0.65
N ASN A 135 -17.44 12.73 -1.41
CA ASN A 135 -16.44 11.68 -1.25
C ASN A 135 -15.75 11.34 -2.59
N CYS A 136 -14.78 10.44 -2.56
CA CYS A 136 -13.98 10.05 -3.73
C CYS A 136 -14.79 9.60 -4.97
N TRP A 137 -16.01 9.08 -4.79
CA TRP A 137 -16.82 8.57 -5.89
C TRP A 137 -17.50 9.68 -6.70
N VAL A 138 -17.87 10.79 -6.07
CA VAL A 138 -18.70 11.83 -6.71
C VAL A 138 -18.14 13.24 -6.57
N GLN A 139 -16.89 13.36 -6.12
CA GLN A 139 -16.26 14.64 -5.81
C GLN A 139 -16.41 15.65 -6.95
N THR A 140 -16.84 16.87 -6.69
CA THR A 140 -16.89 17.93 -7.72
C THR A 140 -15.49 18.50 -7.98
N ALA A 141 -15.24 19.06 -9.16
CA ALA A 141 -13.94 19.64 -9.51
C ALA A 141 -13.42 20.65 -8.48
N ALA A 142 -14.31 21.46 -7.88
CA ALA A 142 -13.97 22.43 -6.85
C ALA A 142 -13.33 21.80 -5.60
N ASN A 143 -13.69 20.56 -5.27
CA ASN A 143 -13.19 19.85 -4.10
C ASN A 143 -12.12 18.80 -4.46
N ARG A 144 -11.45 18.97 -5.62
CA ARG A 144 -10.29 18.17 -6.07
C ARG A 144 -9.03 19.05 -6.18
N ALA A 145 -8.93 20.15 -5.43
CA ALA A 145 -7.84 21.12 -5.60
C ALA A 145 -6.43 20.51 -5.43
N ARG A 146 -6.30 19.49 -4.57
CA ARG A 146 -5.07 18.71 -4.33
C ARG A 146 -5.19 17.26 -4.80
N ASN A 147 -6.00 17.06 -5.84
CA ASN A 147 -6.24 15.78 -6.46
C ASN A 147 -6.38 15.96 -7.97
N TRP A 148 -6.69 14.90 -8.70
CA TRP A 148 -6.87 15.02 -10.14
C TRP A 148 -8.15 15.78 -10.48
N SER A 149 -8.01 16.91 -11.18
CA SER A 149 -9.15 17.72 -11.58
C SER A 149 -10.09 17.00 -12.56
N ALA A 150 -9.56 16.15 -13.43
CA ALA A 150 -10.32 15.58 -14.55
C ALA A 150 -11.31 14.47 -14.13
N TYR A 151 -10.92 13.60 -13.20
CA TYR A 151 -11.72 12.42 -12.83
C TYR A 151 -11.82 12.25 -11.31
N ASN A 152 -13.04 12.06 -10.81
CA ASN A 152 -13.27 11.33 -9.56
C ASN A 152 -13.21 9.82 -9.85
N TRP A 153 -13.39 8.98 -8.83
CA TRP A 153 -13.23 7.55 -9.01
C TRP A 153 -14.34 6.91 -9.84
N ARG A 154 -15.58 7.41 -9.76
CA ARG A 154 -16.67 6.87 -10.59
C ARG A 154 -16.45 7.19 -12.07
N GLU A 155 -16.06 8.43 -12.36
CA GLU A 155 -15.71 8.88 -13.71
C GLU A 155 -14.48 8.13 -14.24
N LEU A 156 -13.46 7.89 -13.41
CA LEU A 156 -12.27 7.10 -13.77
C LEU A 156 -12.66 5.69 -14.23
N ILE A 157 -13.50 5.00 -13.45
CA ILE A 157 -13.95 3.65 -13.79
C ILE A 157 -14.79 3.66 -15.07
N SER A 158 -15.71 4.61 -15.23
CA SER A 158 -16.48 4.77 -16.46
C SER A 158 -15.59 5.03 -17.69
N ALA A 159 -14.51 5.80 -17.52
CA ALA A 159 -13.54 6.06 -18.59
C ALA A 159 -12.79 4.79 -19.02
N TYR A 160 -12.41 3.90 -18.08
CA TYR A 160 -11.85 2.59 -18.43
C TYR A 160 -12.86 1.70 -19.15
N GLN A 161 -14.10 1.62 -18.65
CA GLN A 161 -15.15 0.78 -19.21
C GLN A 161 -15.56 1.21 -20.63
N SER A 162 -15.45 2.50 -20.95
CA SER A 162 -15.79 3.05 -22.26
C SER A 162 -14.62 3.15 -23.25
N GLY A 163 -13.39 2.84 -22.84
CA GLY A 163 -12.21 2.94 -23.70
C GLY A 163 -11.68 4.37 -23.89
N VAL A 164 -11.97 5.30 -22.97
CA VAL A 164 -11.41 6.66 -23.04
C VAL A 164 -9.88 6.66 -22.99
N PHE A 165 -9.29 5.68 -22.28
CA PHE A 165 -7.84 5.51 -22.19
C PHE A 165 -7.27 4.51 -23.20
N GLY A 166 -8.02 4.14 -24.24
CA GLY A 166 -7.62 3.15 -25.25
C GLY A 166 -8.64 2.03 -25.40
N THR A 167 -8.24 0.79 -25.15
CA THR A 167 -9.16 -0.35 -25.21
C THR A 167 -10.18 -0.26 -24.07
N ALA A 168 -11.44 -0.64 -24.33
CA ALA A 168 -12.45 -0.73 -23.30
C ALA A 168 -12.15 -1.88 -22.33
N HIS A 169 -12.22 -1.61 -21.04
CA HIS A 169 -11.97 -2.57 -19.96
C HIS A 169 -13.21 -2.73 -19.07
N PRO A 170 -14.23 -3.48 -19.51
CA PRO A 170 -15.47 -3.68 -18.74
C PRO A 170 -15.23 -4.44 -17.42
N ASN A 171 -14.11 -5.15 -17.30
CA ASN A 171 -13.64 -5.87 -16.11
C ASN A 171 -12.96 -4.97 -15.06
N VAL A 172 -12.83 -3.66 -15.32
CA VAL A 172 -12.47 -2.66 -14.30
C VAL A 172 -13.77 -2.13 -13.70
N ILE A 173 -14.04 -2.49 -12.46
CA ILE A 173 -15.31 -2.24 -11.78
C ILE A 173 -15.10 -1.52 -10.44
N LYS A 174 -16.21 -1.13 -9.82
CA LYS A 174 -16.23 -0.45 -8.53
C LYS A 174 -17.08 -1.17 -7.51
N ALA A 175 -16.67 -1.10 -6.25
CA ALA A 175 -17.48 -1.44 -5.08
C ALA A 175 -17.58 -0.19 -4.20
N GLU A 176 -18.66 0.56 -4.37
CA GLU A 176 -18.97 1.73 -3.54
C GLU A 176 -19.64 1.27 -2.25
N LEU A 177 -18.88 1.23 -1.16
CA LEU A 177 -19.34 0.73 0.14
C LEU A 177 -19.62 1.92 1.05
N CYS A 178 -20.67 1.83 1.87
CA CYS A 178 -20.95 2.85 2.88
C CYS A 178 -21.63 2.25 4.10
N ASN A 179 -20.96 2.37 5.24
CA ASN A 179 -21.49 2.05 6.55
C ASN A 179 -21.69 3.34 7.36
N SER A 180 -22.88 3.56 7.91
CA SER A 180 -23.02 4.36 9.13
C SER A 180 -23.33 3.40 10.26
N ALA A 181 -22.54 3.45 11.33
CA ALA A 181 -22.75 2.64 12.52
C ALA A 181 -23.84 3.19 13.44
N THR A 182 -24.82 3.94 12.92
CA THR A 182 -25.94 4.37 13.75
C THR A 182 -26.85 3.17 13.99
N SER A 183 -26.74 2.55 15.17
CA SER A 183 -27.67 1.56 15.74
C SER A 183 -27.83 0.22 15.00
N GLY A 184 -26.72 -0.45 14.63
CA GLY A 184 -26.76 -1.85 14.18
C GLY A 184 -27.56 -2.09 12.88
N THR A 185 -27.93 -1.02 12.17
CA THR A 185 -28.70 -1.07 10.94
C THR A 185 -27.83 -0.48 9.82
N TYR A 186 -27.23 -1.36 9.02
CA TYR A 186 -26.41 -0.99 7.85
C TYR A 186 -27.32 -0.40 6.78
N SER A 187 -27.51 0.92 6.82
CA SER A 187 -28.30 1.65 5.83
C SER A 187 -27.35 2.40 4.90
N GLY A 188 -27.20 1.92 3.67
CA GLY A 188 -26.71 2.77 2.60
C GLY A 188 -26.21 2.12 1.33
N ASP A 189 -25.46 1.01 1.41
CA ASP A 189 -24.88 0.34 0.23
C ASP A 189 -25.60 -0.94 -0.19
N GLY A 190 -26.58 -1.38 0.62
CA GLY A 190 -27.37 -2.59 0.38
C GLY A 190 -26.59 -3.89 0.63
N TYR A 191 -25.53 -3.85 1.43
CA TYR A 191 -24.82 -5.04 1.92
C TYR A 191 -25.40 -5.46 3.28
N SER A 192 -25.85 -6.72 3.37
CA SER A 192 -26.37 -7.31 4.59
C SER A 192 -25.30 -8.11 5.34
N LEU A 193 -25.55 -8.38 6.63
CA LEU A 193 -24.80 -9.39 7.37
C LEU A 193 -25.14 -10.77 6.79
N ILE A 194 -24.11 -11.52 6.40
CA ILE A 194 -24.22 -12.86 5.81
C ILE A 194 -23.23 -13.81 6.50
N THR A 195 -23.43 -15.10 6.30
CA THR A 195 -22.61 -16.17 6.88
C THR A 195 -21.93 -17.03 5.82
N SER A 196 -22.32 -16.93 4.56
CA SER A 196 -21.73 -17.69 3.45
C SER A 196 -21.76 -16.93 2.12
N PRO A 197 -20.84 -17.24 1.17
CA PRO A 197 -20.84 -16.62 -0.16
C PRO A 197 -22.07 -16.98 -1.01
N SER A 198 -22.82 -18.04 -0.66
CA SER A 198 -24.06 -18.42 -1.35
C SER A 198 -25.18 -17.39 -1.17
N GLN A 199 -25.05 -16.48 -0.20
CA GLN A 199 -26.00 -15.39 0.03
C GLN A 199 -25.69 -14.15 -0.83
N GLY A 200 -24.63 -14.20 -1.65
CA GLY A 200 -24.23 -13.10 -2.52
C GLY A 200 -23.33 -12.08 -1.81
N ARG A 201 -23.47 -10.81 -2.21
CA ARG A 201 -22.71 -9.70 -1.59
C ARG A 201 -23.19 -9.39 -0.18
N GLY A 202 -22.27 -9.00 0.69
CA GLY A 202 -22.57 -8.66 2.08
C GLY A 202 -21.31 -8.54 2.91
N TYR A 203 -21.44 -8.57 4.23
CA TYR A 203 -20.31 -8.63 5.15
C TYR A 203 -20.44 -9.81 6.09
N VAL A 204 -19.29 -10.29 6.57
CA VAL A 204 -19.21 -11.34 7.59
C VAL A 204 -18.50 -10.76 8.80
N SER A 205 -19.04 -11.04 10.00
CA SER A 205 -18.52 -10.53 11.27
C SER A 205 -17.60 -11.53 11.93
N ASN A 206 -16.40 -11.09 12.34
CA ASN A 206 -15.49 -11.84 13.21
C ASN A 206 -15.32 -11.07 14.53
N ASN A 207 -15.54 -11.71 15.67
CA ASN A 207 -15.36 -11.03 16.95
C ASN A 207 -13.89 -11.10 17.37
N TYR A 208 -13.37 -9.97 17.85
CA TYR A 208 -12.04 -9.91 18.44
C TYR A 208 -12.07 -9.21 19.79
N THR A 209 -11.31 -9.77 20.74
CA THR A 209 -11.14 -9.25 22.10
C THR A 209 -9.69 -8.84 22.29
N ILE A 210 -9.47 -7.61 22.76
CA ILE A 210 -8.14 -7.07 23.06
C ILE A 210 -7.49 -7.88 24.20
N GLN A 211 -6.27 -8.34 23.96
CA GLN A 211 -5.47 -9.18 24.85
C GLN A 211 -4.12 -8.57 25.24
N ASN A 212 -3.52 -7.73 24.38
CA ASN A 212 -2.12 -7.26 24.51
C ASN A 212 -1.99 -5.80 24.94
N CYS A 213 -2.94 -5.31 25.75
CA CYS A 213 -2.93 -3.96 26.34
C CYS A 213 -3.16 -3.98 27.87
N PRO A 214 -2.38 -4.77 28.65
CA PRO A 214 -2.64 -4.98 30.07
C PRO A 214 -2.61 -3.68 30.86
N GLY A 215 -3.51 -3.55 31.84
CA GLY A 215 -3.62 -2.36 32.69
C GLY A 215 -4.24 -1.13 32.02
N THR A 216 -4.63 -1.22 30.75
CA THR A 216 -5.33 -0.14 30.05
C THR A 216 -6.86 -0.32 30.11
N PRO A 217 -7.65 0.74 29.93
CA PRO A 217 -9.11 0.63 29.80
C PRO A 217 -9.57 -0.17 28.57
N ALA A 218 -8.67 -0.49 27.63
CA ALA A 218 -8.98 -1.24 26.41
C ALA A 218 -8.85 -2.76 26.57
N GLN A 219 -8.12 -3.25 27.58
CA GLN A 219 -7.97 -4.67 27.85
C GLN A 219 -9.34 -5.36 27.99
N GLY A 220 -9.54 -6.47 27.28
CA GLY A 220 -10.79 -7.23 27.34
C GLY A 220 -11.97 -6.61 26.59
N ARG A 221 -11.81 -5.46 25.92
CA ARG A 221 -12.85 -4.93 25.02
C ARG A 221 -13.03 -5.86 23.83
N THR A 222 -14.28 -6.16 23.49
CA THR A 222 -14.65 -6.94 22.30
C THR A 222 -15.36 -6.08 21.28
N ARG A 223 -14.99 -6.24 20.00
CA ARG A 223 -15.66 -5.61 18.85
C ARG A 223 -15.77 -6.59 17.69
N ASN A 224 -16.75 -6.32 16.84
CA ASN A 224 -16.92 -7.03 15.58
C ASN A 224 -16.00 -6.40 14.54
N LEU A 225 -15.21 -7.24 13.88
CA LEU A 225 -14.33 -6.92 12.77
C LEU A 225 -14.90 -7.59 11.53
N TYR A 226 -15.33 -6.79 10.56
CA TYR A 226 -16.00 -7.29 9.37
C TYR A 226 -15.08 -7.40 8.17
N TYR A 227 -15.32 -8.39 7.33
CA TYR A 227 -14.79 -8.44 5.96
C TYR A 227 -15.92 -8.51 4.95
N PHE A 228 -15.62 -8.08 3.72
CA PHE A 228 -16.61 -7.95 2.66
C PHE A 228 -16.65 -9.21 1.79
N MET A 229 -17.86 -9.56 1.35
CA MET A 229 -18.14 -10.39 0.19
C MET A 229 -18.57 -9.44 -0.93
N LEU A 230 -17.68 -9.17 -1.88
CA LEU A 230 -18.00 -8.30 -3.01
C LEU A 230 -18.66 -9.12 -4.11
N GLN A 231 -19.50 -8.49 -4.95
CA GLN A 231 -20.02 -9.15 -6.14
C GLN A 231 -19.66 -8.34 -7.38
N SER A 232 -19.09 -9.01 -8.38
CA SER A 232 -18.69 -8.37 -9.62
C SER A 232 -19.90 -7.90 -10.42
N SER A 233 -19.90 -6.62 -10.82
CA SER A 233 -20.87 -6.11 -11.79
C SER A 233 -20.52 -6.48 -13.23
N TYR A 234 -19.35 -7.09 -13.47
CA TYR A 234 -18.91 -7.55 -14.79
C TYR A 234 -19.28 -9.02 -15.01
N SER A 235 -18.86 -9.89 -14.09
CA SER A 235 -19.00 -11.35 -14.24
C SER A 235 -20.08 -11.98 -13.37
N GLY A 236 -20.62 -11.23 -12.40
CA GLY A 236 -21.58 -11.76 -11.41
C GLY A 236 -20.96 -12.61 -10.29
N LYS A 237 -19.66 -12.91 -10.37
CA LYS A 237 -18.93 -13.72 -9.37
C LYS A 237 -18.90 -13.03 -8.00
N VAL A 238 -18.84 -13.84 -6.94
CA VAL A 238 -18.71 -13.34 -5.56
C VAL A 238 -17.26 -13.49 -5.09
N PHE A 239 -16.68 -12.42 -4.57
CA PHE A 239 -15.31 -12.35 -4.06
C PHE A 239 -15.35 -12.37 -2.54
N ASN A 240 -14.97 -13.50 -1.94
CA ASN A 240 -14.77 -13.59 -0.51
C ASN A 240 -13.39 -13.06 -0.14
N LEU A 241 -13.34 -11.85 0.45
CA LEU A 241 -12.08 -11.18 0.79
C LEU A 241 -11.39 -11.74 2.05
N HIS A 242 -11.97 -12.76 2.69
CA HIS A 242 -11.29 -13.48 3.75
C HIS A 242 -9.98 -14.08 3.25
N ARG A 243 -8.95 -14.17 4.08
CA ARG A 243 -7.63 -14.73 3.72
C ARG A 243 -7.69 -16.20 3.29
N ASN A 244 -8.68 -16.93 3.80
CA ASN A 244 -9.00 -18.32 3.40
C ASN A 244 -10.18 -18.37 2.40
N GLY A 245 -10.57 -17.23 1.86
CA GLY A 245 -11.62 -17.08 0.86
C GLY A 245 -11.09 -17.28 -0.55
N GLY A 246 -11.81 -16.70 -1.51
CA GLY A 246 -11.55 -16.88 -2.93
C GLY A 246 -12.73 -16.42 -3.78
N VAL A 247 -12.69 -16.78 -5.05
CA VAL A 247 -13.75 -16.45 -6.01
C VAL A 247 -14.79 -17.55 -6.04
N TRP A 248 -16.02 -17.22 -5.66
CA TRP A 248 -17.15 -18.14 -5.57
C TRP A 248 -18.05 -18.04 -6.80
N VAL A 249 -18.29 -19.19 -7.44
CA VAL A 249 -19.08 -19.35 -8.67
C VAL A 249 -19.84 -20.69 -8.58
N ASP A 250 -21.11 -20.70 -8.93
CA ASP A 250 -21.94 -21.93 -9.04
C ASP A 250 -21.87 -22.89 -7.85
N GLY A 251 -21.79 -22.34 -6.63
CA GLY A 251 -21.81 -23.11 -5.39
C GLY A 251 -20.44 -23.63 -4.91
N ALA A 252 -19.34 -23.20 -5.53
CA ALA A 252 -17.99 -23.56 -5.09
C ALA A 252 -16.96 -22.43 -5.29
N TYR A 253 -15.82 -22.51 -4.62
CA TYR A 253 -14.66 -21.67 -4.94
C TYR A 253 -13.93 -22.21 -6.17
N ASN A 254 -13.54 -21.32 -7.08
CA ASN A 254 -12.69 -21.68 -8.21
C ASN A 254 -11.19 -21.47 -7.88
N SER A 255 -10.32 -21.62 -8.88
CA SER A 255 -8.86 -21.49 -8.72
C SER A 255 -8.33 -20.06 -8.67
N GLN A 256 -9.10 -19.05 -9.12
CA GLN A 256 -8.68 -17.65 -9.18
C GLN A 256 -8.35 -17.14 -7.77
N LYS A 257 -7.29 -16.34 -7.65
CA LYS A 257 -6.91 -15.73 -6.38
C LYS A 257 -7.40 -14.29 -6.30
N ILE A 258 -7.56 -13.82 -5.07
CA ILE A 258 -7.84 -12.42 -4.77
C ILE A 258 -6.55 -11.80 -4.25
N LYS A 259 -6.15 -10.68 -4.86
CA LYS A 259 -4.99 -9.88 -4.46
C LYS A 259 -5.49 -8.51 -4.04
N MET A 260 -5.05 -8.01 -2.89
CA MET A 260 -5.52 -6.70 -2.40
C MET A 260 -4.35 -5.72 -2.38
N ILE A 261 -4.56 -4.53 -2.95
CA ILE A 261 -3.60 -3.44 -2.97
C ILE A 261 -4.20 -2.26 -2.21
N PHE A 262 -3.62 -1.94 -1.05
CA PHE A 262 -4.07 -0.83 -0.22
C PHE A 262 -3.29 0.41 -0.64
N MET A 263 -3.99 1.45 -1.09
CA MET A 263 -3.41 2.69 -1.61
C MET A 263 -3.84 3.90 -0.76
N PRO A 264 -3.51 3.98 0.53
CA PRO A 264 -3.90 5.12 1.36
C PRO A 264 -3.19 6.42 0.92
N ASN A 265 -3.75 7.57 1.29
CA ASN A 265 -2.99 8.82 1.32
C ASN A 265 -2.16 8.94 2.62
N LEU A 266 -1.31 9.96 2.71
CA LEU A 266 -0.52 10.26 3.91
C LEU A 266 -0.97 11.58 4.53
N ASN A 267 -1.70 11.54 5.63
CA ASN A 267 -2.18 12.75 6.29
C ASN A 267 -2.18 12.62 7.81
N SER A 268 -1.89 13.72 8.51
CA SER A 268 -2.22 13.87 9.91
C SER A 268 -3.74 13.83 10.11
N HIS A 269 -4.21 13.13 11.13
CA HIS A 269 -5.59 13.27 11.59
C HIS A 269 -5.80 14.54 12.43
N ALA A 270 -4.70 15.13 12.93
CA ALA A 270 -4.67 16.34 13.73
C ALA A 270 -4.72 17.63 12.90
N THR A 271 -5.12 18.73 13.54
CA THR A 271 -5.11 20.08 12.98
C THR A 271 -4.06 20.99 13.62
N SER A 272 -4.04 21.10 14.96
CA SER A 272 -3.12 21.98 15.71
C SER A 272 -2.41 21.33 16.90
N SER A 273 -2.88 20.15 17.32
CA SER A 273 -2.30 19.34 18.38
C SER A 273 -2.53 17.87 18.06
N GLU A 274 -1.76 16.98 18.69
CA GLU A 274 -1.91 15.56 18.46
C GLU A 274 -3.36 15.09 18.65
N SER A 275 -3.92 14.47 17.62
CA SER A 275 -5.26 13.88 17.68
C SER A 275 -5.19 12.43 18.12
N TYR A 276 -6.33 11.92 18.61
CA TYR A 276 -6.47 10.57 19.13
C TYR A 276 -6.00 9.45 18.17
N ALA A 277 -6.08 9.67 16.84
CA ALA A 277 -5.85 8.63 15.83
C ALA A 277 -4.60 8.83 14.96
N GLY A 278 -3.67 9.70 15.36
CA GLY A 278 -2.35 9.85 14.73
C GLY A 278 -2.38 10.07 13.21
N VAL A 279 -1.42 9.49 12.50
CA VAL A 279 -1.31 9.56 11.04
C VAL A 279 -2.28 8.60 10.36
N THR A 280 -2.83 9.03 9.23
CA THR A 280 -3.66 8.27 8.30
C THR A 280 -2.77 7.82 7.14
N SER A 281 -2.55 6.50 7.05
CA SER A 281 -1.74 5.82 6.03
C SER A 281 -2.10 4.30 6.00
N ALA A 282 -1.17 3.39 5.72
CA ALA A 282 -1.39 1.97 5.42
C ALA A 282 -2.06 1.19 6.55
N VAL A 283 -1.59 1.34 7.79
CA VAL A 283 -2.18 0.64 8.95
C VAL A 283 -3.63 1.12 9.14
N LYS A 284 -3.85 2.43 9.14
CA LYS A 284 -5.17 3.01 9.36
C LYS A 284 -6.17 2.70 8.24
N CYS A 285 -5.69 2.42 7.02
CA CYS A 285 -6.53 2.06 5.88
C CYS A 285 -7.39 0.81 6.13
N HIS A 286 -6.93 -0.12 6.98
CA HIS A 286 -7.69 -1.31 7.40
C HIS A 286 -8.93 -0.96 8.22
N ILE A 287 -8.86 0.11 9.01
CA ILE A 287 -10.02 0.62 9.75
C ILE A 287 -11.10 1.07 8.75
N GLY A 288 -10.66 1.77 7.69
CA GLY A 288 -11.48 2.14 6.53
C GLY A 288 -12.13 0.92 5.86
N PHE A 289 -11.38 -0.16 5.69
CA PHE A 289 -11.83 -1.40 5.06
C PHE A 289 -12.44 -2.42 6.03
N ASN A 290 -13.11 -1.93 7.07
CA ASN A 290 -13.96 -2.69 7.98
C ASN A 290 -15.39 -2.15 7.87
N ALA A 291 -16.41 -3.00 7.92
CA ALA A 291 -17.79 -2.54 8.09
C ALA A 291 -18.07 -2.14 9.55
N GLY A 292 -19.01 -1.24 9.79
CA GLY A 292 -19.19 -0.54 11.08
C GLY A 292 -17.98 0.28 11.60
N ASP A 293 -18.10 0.79 12.82
CA ASP A 293 -17.05 1.61 13.48
C ASP A 293 -16.25 0.81 14.52
N GLY A 294 -16.30 -0.53 14.44
CA GLY A 294 -15.80 -1.44 15.48
C GLY A 294 -14.32 -1.19 15.80
N MET A 295 -13.48 -1.03 14.78
CA MET A 295 -12.04 -0.78 14.93
C MET A 295 -11.70 0.63 15.38
N HIS A 296 -12.50 1.66 15.03
CA HIS A 296 -12.28 3.01 15.54
C HIS A 296 -12.43 3.03 17.06
N TYR A 297 -13.57 2.56 17.57
CA TYR A 297 -13.91 2.67 18.99
C TYR A 297 -13.36 1.53 19.86
N ILE A 298 -12.42 0.72 19.36
CA ILE A 298 -11.76 -0.30 20.19
C ILE A 298 -10.70 0.34 21.09
N GLY A 299 -9.90 1.25 20.52
CA GLY A 299 -8.81 1.95 21.20
C GLY A 299 -8.88 3.47 21.07
N TYR A 300 -9.39 4.03 19.97
CA TYR A 300 -9.41 5.47 19.80
C TYR A 300 -10.51 6.16 20.61
N SER A 301 -10.15 7.29 21.21
CA SER A 301 -11.08 8.15 21.95
C SER A 301 -10.61 9.60 21.96
N ASP A 302 -11.54 10.54 21.77
CA ASP A 302 -11.30 11.95 22.05
C ASP A 302 -11.04 12.23 23.54
N THR A 303 -11.46 11.32 24.44
CA THR A 303 -11.15 11.40 25.87
C THR A 303 -9.75 10.85 26.13
N PRO A 304 -8.75 11.68 26.51
CA PRO A 304 -7.35 11.25 26.57
C PRO A 304 -7.10 10.06 27.49
N SER A 305 -7.79 9.98 28.63
CA SER A 305 -7.65 8.85 29.58
C SER A 305 -8.22 7.52 29.07
N LEU A 306 -9.04 7.55 28.02
CA LEU A 306 -9.62 6.37 27.38
C LEU A 306 -8.95 6.04 26.04
N ASN A 307 -8.08 6.92 25.54
CA ASN A 307 -7.40 6.75 24.27
C ASN A 307 -6.25 5.75 24.41
N VAL A 308 -6.42 4.58 23.79
CA VAL A 308 -5.45 3.49 23.75
C VAL A 308 -5.15 3.11 22.29
N PRO A 309 -4.41 3.95 21.53
CA PRO A 309 -4.08 3.70 20.12
C PRO A 309 -3.46 2.32 19.86
N ARG A 310 -2.67 1.83 20.82
CA ARG A 310 -2.08 0.48 20.78
C ARG A 310 -3.12 -0.62 20.64
N ALA A 311 -4.29 -0.50 21.27
CA ALA A 311 -5.38 -1.46 21.13
C ALA A 311 -5.99 -1.43 19.72
N THR A 312 -6.04 -0.25 19.08
CA THR A 312 -6.43 -0.15 17.67
C THR A 312 -5.41 -0.84 16.77
N GLY A 313 -4.12 -0.62 17.01
CA GLY A 313 -3.03 -1.31 16.33
C GLY A 313 -3.11 -2.84 16.48
N GLU A 314 -3.34 -3.31 17.70
CA GLU A 314 -3.53 -4.73 18.01
C GLU A 314 -4.69 -5.33 17.21
N ALA A 315 -5.83 -4.64 17.15
CA ALA A 315 -6.97 -5.07 16.35
C ALA A 315 -6.67 -5.11 14.84
N VAL A 316 -5.93 -4.12 14.31
CA VAL A 316 -5.48 -4.12 12.91
C VAL A 316 -4.53 -5.29 12.66
N GLY A 317 -3.54 -5.50 13.53
CA GLY A 317 -2.59 -6.60 13.41
C GLY A 317 -3.27 -7.98 13.44
N TRP A 318 -4.26 -8.15 14.33
CA TRP A 318 -5.10 -9.34 14.34
C TRP A 318 -5.90 -9.49 13.04
N PHE A 319 -6.48 -8.41 12.53
CA PHE A 319 -7.29 -8.42 11.31
C PHE A 319 -6.48 -8.81 10.07
N ILE A 320 -5.24 -8.31 9.95
CA ILE A 320 -4.28 -8.70 8.91
C ILE A 320 -3.89 -10.18 9.04
N THR A 321 -3.66 -10.64 10.28
CA THR A 321 -3.21 -12.01 10.52
C THR A 321 -4.33 -13.02 10.34
N ASN A 322 -5.58 -12.68 10.64
CA ASN A 322 -6.66 -13.67 10.75
C ASN A 322 -7.77 -13.50 9.73
N THR A 323 -7.96 -12.30 9.17
CA THR A 323 -9.15 -12.01 8.36
C THR A 323 -8.83 -11.60 6.93
N ILE A 324 -8.04 -10.56 6.68
CA ILE A 324 -7.69 -10.11 5.33
C ILE A 324 -6.18 -10.12 5.13
N GLN A 325 -5.70 -10.44 3.94
CA GLN A 325 -4.26 -10.49 3.65
C GLN A 325 -3.90 -9.60 2.46
N PRO A 326 -3.65 -8.29 2.68
CA PRO A 326 -3.19 -7.42 1.61
C PRO A 326 -1.87 -7.90 1.01
N THR A 327 -1.78 -7.79 -0.32
CA THR A 327 -0.60 -8.17 -1.10
C THR A 327 0.43 -7.06 -1.11
N LEU A 328 -0.04 -5.81 -1.22
CA LEU A 328 0.80 -4.61 -1.30
C LEU A 328 0.13 -3.44 -0.60
N TYR A 329 0.96 -2.59 -0.01
CA TYR A 329 0.61 -1.26 0.49
C TYR A 329 1.34 -0.21 -0.34
N VAL A 330 0.63 0.84 -0.75
CA VAL A 330 1.14 1.93 -1.57
C VAL A 330 0.69 3.26 -0.98
N THR A 331 1.51 3.87 -0.13
CA THR A 331 1.21 5.18 0.45
C THR A 331 1.40 6.27 -0.59
N VAL A 332 0.30 6.90 -0.97
CA VAL A 332 0.23 7.97 -1.98
C VAL A 332 0.31 9.34 -1.28
N ALA A 333 1.53 9.86 -1.14
CA ALA A 333 1.81 11.18 -0.61
C ALA A 333 2.11 12.17 -1.75
N GLU A 334 1.18 12.30 -2.71
CA GLU A 334 1.24 13.40 -3.68
C GLU A 334 1.12 14.74 -2.95
N TRP A 335 0.14 14.80 -2.05
CA TRP A 335 -0.01 15.83 -1.05
C TRP A 335 -0.05 15.20 0.35
N ALA A 336 0.74 15.73 1.26
CA ALA A 336 0.80 15.34 2.66
C ALA A 336 0.22 16.44 3.55
N GLY A 337 -0.95 16.18 4.13
CA GLY A 337 -1.66 17.12 5.02
C GLY A 337 -1.13 17.04 6.45
N TRP A 338 -0.30 18.00 6.86
CA TRP A 338 0.25 18.04 8.22
C TRP A 338 -0.72 18.69 9.22
N GLY A 339 -1.51 19.66 8.78
CA GLY A 339 -2.58 20.28 9.56
C GLY A 339 -3.95 19.61 9.35
N GLY A 340 -3.99 18.42 8.74
CA GLY A 340 -5.21 17.63 8.60
C GLY A 340 -5.49 17.13 7.19
N ARG A 341 -6.53 16.29 7.08
CA ARG A 341 -6.96 15.60 5.84
C ARG A 341 -7.63 16.53 4.84
N THR A 342 -8.22 17.63 5.30
CA THR A 342 -8.98 18.58 4.47
C THR A 342 -8.54 20.02 4.62
N SER A 343 -7.63 20.32 5.56
CA SER A 343 -7.15 21.67 5.80
C SER A 343 -6.34 22.20 4.63
N ASP A 344 -6.09 23.51 4.61
CA ASP A 344 -5.18 24.10 3.61
C ASP A 344 -3.70 23.86 3.89
N ASP A 345 -3.41 23.36 5.09
CA ASP A 345 -2.10 23.00 5.60
C ASP A 345 -1.64 21.63 5.08
N ALA A 346 -1.36 21.58 3.78
CA ALA A 346 -0.80 20.43 3.09
C ALA A 346 0.39 20.82 2.23
N THR A 347 1.39 19.94 2.18
CA THR A 347 2.58 20.12 1.34
C THR A 347 2.53 19.15 0.17
N GLN A 348 2.81 19.62 -1.04
CA GLN A 348 2.94 18.73 -2.20
C GLN A 348 4.28 18.00 -2.13
N THR A 349 4.29 16.83 -1.52
CA THR A 349 5.50 16.02 -1.33
C THR A 349 5.88 15.21 -2.56
N LYS A 350 4.96 15.02 -3.53
CA LYS A 350 5.18 14.27 -4.77
C LYS A 350 5.86 12.92 -4.54
N THR A 351 5.45 12.20 -3.50
CA THR A 351 6.13 11.00 -3.03
C THR A 351 5.16 9.82 -2.97
N ILE A 352 5.60 8.66 -3.43
CA ILE A 352 4.85 7.41 -3.32
C ILE A 352 5.78 6.38 -2.69
N GLY A 353 5.30 5.70 -1.65
CA GLY A 353 5.98 4.58 -1.03
C GLY A 353 5.22 3.28 -1.32
N LEU A 354 5.94 2.17 -1.49
CA LEU A 354 5.38 0.82 -1.68
C LEU A 354 6.10 -0.15 -0.75
N CYS A 355 5.33 -1.02 -0.09
CA CYS A 355 5.85 -2.07 0.80
C CYS A 355 4.84 -3.22 0.91
N THR A 356 5.30 -4.41 1.31
CA THR A 356 4.43 -5.51 1.75
C THR A 356 4.12 -5.45 3.25
N ASP A 357 4.87 -4.65 4.00
CA ASP A 357 4.70 -4.39 5.43
C ASP A 357 4.10 -3.00 5.66
N PRO A 358 2.85 -2.91 6.18
CA PRO A 358 2.18 -1.63 6.40
C PRO A 358 2.78 -0.83 7.57
N VAL A 359 3.36 -1.51 8.56
CA VAL A 359 3.93 -0.86 9.76
C VAL A 359 5.23 -0.18 9.39
N ALA A 360 6.14 -0.88 8.70
CA ALA A 360 7.38 -0.29 8.24
C ALA A 360 7.14 0.85 7.24
N LEU A 361 6.15 0.71 6.36
CA LEU A 361 5.78 1.76 5.42
C LEU A 361 5.26 3.01 6.13
N ASP A 362 4.34 2.86 7.10
CA ASP A 362 3.81 3.99 7.86
C ASP A 362 4.88 4.66 8.71
N TYR A 363 5.72 3.87 9.37
CA TYR A 363 6.85 4.37 10.13
C TYR A 363 7.76 5.24 9.26
N TRP A 364 8.23 4.69 8.14
CA TRP A 364 9.19 5.36 7.29
C TRP A 364 8.57 6.60 6.62
N MET A 365 7.36 6.48 6.09
CA MET A 365 6.67 7.58 5.40
C MET A 365 6.30 8.71 6.37
N ALA A 366 5.85 8.40 7.59
CA ALA A 366 5.56 9.43 8.58
C ALA A 366 6.85 10.17 9.01
N LYS A 367 7.94 9.45 9.28
CA LYS A 367 9.23 10.02 9.69
C LYS A 367 9.90 10.85 8.60
N ASN A 368 9.94 10.34 7.37
CA ASN A 368 10.79 10.89 6.29
C ASN A 368 10.03 11.71 5.26
N VAL A 369 8.69 11.64 5.24
CA VAL A 369 7.86 12.41 4.28
C VAL A 369 6.94 13.39 5.01
N LEU A 370 6.12 12.93 5.97
CA LEU A 370 5.16 13.81 6.63
C LEU A 370 5.78 14.74 7.68
N TYR A 371 6.56 14.22 8.63
CA TYR A 371 7.16 15.04 9.68
C TYR A 371 8.02 16.21 9.14
N PRO A 372 8.84 16.03 8.10
CA PRO A 372 9.63 17.13 7.52
C PRO A 372 8.79 18.27 6.93
N THR A 373 7.50 18.06 6.62
CA THR A 373 6.65 19.15 6.14
C THR A 373 6.29 20.15 7.25
N HIS A 374 6.37 19.73 8.51
CA HIS A 374 6.10 20.60 9.65
C HIS A 374 6.79 20.11 10.94
N THR A 375 8.09 20.38 11.07
CA THR A 375 8.92 19.84 12.16
C THR A 375 8.59 20.38 13.55
N ALA A 376 7.86 21.50 13.64
CA ALA A 376 7.34 22.03 14.91
C ALA A 376 6.32 21.09 15.58
N TYR A 377 5.68 20.21 14.81
CA TYR A 377 4.72 19.23 15.32
C TYR A 377 5.39 17.89 15.55
N ALA A 378 6.07 17.77 16.70
CA ALA A 378 6.82 16.57 17.08
C ALA A 378 5.97 15.28 17.10
N TYR A 379 4.64 15.38 17.25
CA TYR A 379 3.71 14.24 17.20
C TYR A 379 3.54 13.62 15.79
N LEU A 380 4.07 14.26 14.75
CA LEU A 380 4.11 13.68 13.40
C LEU A 380 5.29 12.71 13.23
N ASN A 381 6.32 12.80 14.08
CA ASN A 381 7.49 11.94 14.02
C ASN A 381 7.23 10.63 14.80
N PRO A 382 7.12 9.46 14.15
CA PRO A 382 6.83 8.19 14.82
C PRO A 382 7.97 7.66 15.69
N GLU A 383 9.12 8.34 15.76
CA GLU A 383 10.16 8.10 16.77
C GLU A 383 9.72 8.52 18.18
N ASN A 384 8.85 9.52 18.28
CA ASN A 384 8.38 10.04 19.56
C ASN A 384 7.25 9.19 20.14
N ASP A 385 7.06 9.29 21.46
CA ASP A 385 5.90 8.68 22.13
C ASP A 385 4.60 9.40 21.73
N ASN A 386 3.95 8.89 20.68
CA ASN A 386 2.74 9.46 20.12
C ASN A 386 1.76 8.35 19.69
N ASN A 387 0.54 8.72 19.34
CA ASN A 387 -0.56 7.86 18.96
C ASN A 387 -0.26 7.08 17.67
N THR A 388 0.51 7.66 16.73
CA THR A 388 0.97 6.92 15.54
C THR A 388 1.88 5.77 15.96
N ARG A 389 2.94 6.06 16.74
CA ARG A 389 3.88 5.07 17.27
C ARG A 389 3.16 3.97 18.06
N LYS A 390 2.26 4.34 18.97
CA LYS A 390 1.46 3.39 19.76
C LYS A 390 0.62 2.46 18.90
N THR A 391 -0.02 2.98 17.85
CA THR A 391 -0.76 2.12 16.88
C THR A 391 0.17 1.16 16.15
N LEU A 392 1.35 1.62 15.72
CA LEU A 392 2.35 0.75 15.06
C LEU A 392 2.84 -0.37 15.99
N GLU A 393 3.13 -0.06 17.26
CA GLU A 393 3.51 -1.04 18.28
C GLU A 393 2.41 -2.06 18.56
N GLY A 394 1.13 -1.65 18.47
CA GLY A 394 0.00 -2.56 18.56
C GLY A 394 -0.01 -3.60 17.45
N CYS A 395 0.26 -3.19 16.20
CA CYS A 395 0.40 -4.11 15.08
C CYS A 395 1.61 -5.05 15.27
N GLN A 396 2.76 -4.51 15.68
CA GLN A 396 3.99 -5.28 15.90
C GLN A 396 3.80 -6.33 17.00
N ALA A 397 3.03 -6.02 18.06
CA ALA A 397 2.68 -6.99 19.10
C ALA A 397 1.87 -8.19 18.58
N MET A 398 1.23 -8.06 17.42
CA MET A 398 0.55 -9.14 16.71
C MET A 398 1.42 -9.83 15.65
N GLY A 399 2.72 -9.52 15.61
CA GLY A 399 3.67 -10.04 14.62
C GLY A 399 3.51 -9.41 13.24
N VAL A 400 2.85 -8.25 13.14
CA VAL A 400 2.70 -7.53 11.87
C VAL A 400 3.73 -6.41 11.79
N GLY A 401 4.73 -6.64 10.95
CA GLY A 401 5.68 -5.62 10.52
C GLY A 401 6.66 -5.12 11.56
N THR A 402 7.44 -4.09 11.20
CA THR A 402 8.50 -3.55 12.06
C THR A 402 8.54 -2.03 12.10
N ILE A 403 9.01 -1.50 13.23
CA ILE A 403 9.39 -0.09 13.43
C ILE A 403 10.90 0.06 13.66
N ASN A 404 11.66 -1.04 13.60
CA ASN A 404 13.10 -1.03 13.73
C ASN A 404 13.74 -0.77 12.36
N GLU A 405 14.37 0.40 12.19
CA GLU A 405 14.97 0.78 10.91
C GLU A 405 16.10 -0.16 10.46
N SER A 406 16.76 -0.86 11.38
CA SER A 406 17.78 -1.86 11.02
C SER A 406 17.20 -3.08 10.31
N GLU A 407 15.88 -3.30 10.41
CA GLU A 407 15.16 -4.38 9.73
C GLU A 407 14.52 -3.90 8.41
N MET A 408 14.74 -2.64 8.03
CA MET A 408 14.19 -2.01 6.83
C MET A 408 15.27 -1.81 5.75
N LEU A 409 15.00 -2.29 4.54
CA LEU A 409 15.78 -1.92 3.36
C LEU A 409 14.99 -0.93 2.51
N VAL A 410 15.49 0.30 2.39
CA VAL A 410 14.80 1.38 1.68
C VAL A 410 15.50 1.69 0.36
N SER A 411 14.78 1.54 -0.74
CA SER A 411 15.22 1.92 -2.08
C SER A 411 14.49 3.18 -2.52
N ILE A 412 15.23 4.26 -2.78
CA ILE A 412 14.66 5.56 -3.12
C ILE A 412 15.06 5.96 -4.54
N TYR A 413 14.10 6.39 -5.34
CA TYR A 413 14.32 7.05 -6.62
C TYR A 413 13.81 8.49 -6.57
N ASP A 414 14.67 9.45 -6.87
CA ASP A 414 14.34 10.87 -6.94
C ASP A 414 14.47 11.37 -8.37
N TYR A 415 13.36 11.79 -8.99
CA TYR A 415 13.38 12.30 -10.36
C TYR A 415 14.17 13.62 -10.51
N ASN A 416 14.33 14.40 -9.45
CA ASN A 416 15.16 15.62 -9.48
C ASN A 416 16.65 15.32 -9.31
N ASN A 417 16.98 14.18 -8.69
CA ASN A 417 18.35 13.73 -8.43
C ASN A 417 18.46 12.25 -8.77
N PRO A 418 18.31 11.86 -10.05
CA PRO A 418 18.36 10.45 -10.43
C PRO A 418 19.75 9.92 -10.09
N LEU A 419 19.78 8.84 -9.33
CA LEU A 419 20.99 8.09 -9.02
C LEU A 419 20.77 6.66 -9.50
N THR A 420 21.77 6.10 -10.16
CA THR A 420 21.78 4.67 -10.43
C THR A 420 21.93 3.94 -9.11
N THR A 421 21.01 3.02 -8.86
CA THR A 421 21.02 2.19 -7.65
C THR A 421 21.55 0.80 -7.96
N ARG A 422 21.92 0.06 -6.91
CA ARG A 422 22.27 -1.36 -7.03
C ARG A 422 21.10 -2.18 -7.63
N LEU A 423 19.87 -1.81 -7.30
CA LEU A 423 18.67 -2.45 -7.81
C LEU A 423 18.52 -2.27 -9.33
N ASP A 424 18.87 -1.09 -9.87
CA ASP A 424 18.88 -0.85 -11.32
C ASP A 424 19.85 -1.79 -12.04
N ILE A 425 21.02 -2.04 -11.43
CA ILE A 425 22.02 -3.00 -11.94
C ILE A 425 21.47 -4.43 -11.87
N GLU A 426 20.91 -4.86 -10.74
CA GLU A 426 20.36 -6.21 -10.56
C GLU A 426 19.21 -6.47 -11.55
N LYS A 427 18.32 -5.48 -11.77
CA LYS A 427 17.25 -5.55 -12.78
C LYS A 427 17.81 -5.66 -14.19
N LYS A 428 18.83 -4.86 -14.54
CA LYS A 428 19.46 -4.93 -15.87
C LYS A 428 20.19 -6.27 -16.10
N ILE A 429 20.77 -6.85 -15.05
CA ILE A 429 21.34 -8.21 -15.09
C ILE A 429 20.24 -9.26 -15.36
N LYS A 430 19.08 -9.14 -14.70
CA LYS A 430 17.93 -10.02 -14.98
C LYS A 430 17.48 -9.89 -16.44
N GLN A 431 17.34 -8.67 -16.95
CA GLN A 431 17.01 -8.42 -18.37
C GLN A 431 18.06 -9.01 -19.32
N LEU A 432 19.34 -8.92 -18.98
CA LEU A 432 20.43 -9.54 -19.76
C LEU A 432 20.26 -11.07 -19.82
N LYS A 433 19.90 -11.72 -18.69
CA LYS A 433 19.63 -13.16 -18.65
C LYS A 433 18.42 -13.56 -19.49
N GLU A 434 17.42 -12.69 -19.57
CA GLU A 434 16.20 -12.87 -20.36
C GLU A 434 16.37 -12.48 -21.84
N GLY A 435 17.57 -12.02 -22.25
CA GLY A 435 17.84 -11.57 -23.62
C GLY A 435 17.27 -10.18 -23.96
N ALA A 436 16.71 -9.48 -22.97
CA ALA A 436 16.11 -8.15 -23.10
C ALA A 436 17.10 -6.99 -22.86
N ALA A 437 18.37 -7.30 -22.56
CA ALA A 437 19.43 -6.31 -22.43
C ALA A 437 20.79 -6.86 -22.90
N THR A 438 21.72 -5.97 -23.15
CA THR A 438 23.09 -6.24 -23.55
C THR A 438 24.07 -6.12 -22.37
N GLN A 439 25.24 -6.75 -22.49
CA GLN A 439 26.31 -6.60 -21.50
C GLN A 439 26.77 -5.15 -21.35
N SER A 440 26.75 -4.37 -22.43
CA SER A 440 27.11 -2.95 -22.42
C SER A 440 26.16 -2.12 -21.56
N GLU A 441 24.85 -2.41 -21.63
CA GLU A 441 23.87 -1.71 -20.79
C GLU A 441 24.05 -2.01 -19.30
N VAL A 442 24.37 -3.26 -18.93
CA VAL A 442 24.72 -3.60 -17.54
C VAL A 442 25.96 -2.82 -17.11
N MET A 443 27.02 -2.83 -17.90
CA MET A 443 28.27 -2.16 -17.55
C MET A 443 28.12 -0.63 -17.46
N SER A 444 27.26 -0.04 -18.30
CA SER A 444 26.95 1.39 -18.23
C SER A 444 26.31 1.75 -16.89
N LEU A 445 25.36 0.96 -16.40
CA LEU A 445 24.74 1.20 -15.09
C LEU A 445 25.73 1.00 -13.94
N ILE A 446 26.60 0.00 -14.04
CA ILE A 446 27.68 -0.17 -13.06
C ILE A 446 28.58 1.07 -13.02
N ASP A 447 28.97 1.60 -14.18
CA ASP A 447 29.82 2.78 -14.25
C ASP A 447 29.12 4.05 -13.75
N MET A 448 27.80 4.18 -13.95
CA MET A 448 27.02 5.27 -13.37
C MET A 448 26.94 5.14 -11.84
N TYR A 449 26.61 3.95 -11.33
CA TYR A 449 26.58 3.67 -9.89
C TYR A 449 27.91 3.99 -9.20
N MET A 450 29.03 3.56 -9.77
CA MET A 450 30.36 3.81 -9.21
C MET A 450 30.75 5.30 -9.24
N LYS A 451 30.13 6.10 -10.09
CA LYS A 451 30.33 7.55 -10.17
C LYS A 451 29.34 8.34 -9.32
N GLY A 452 28.40 7.67 -8.64
CA GLY A 452 27.28 8.32 -7.97
C GLY A 452 26.38 9.10 -8.93
N GLN A 453 26.17 8.55 -10.13
CA GLN A 453 25.36 9.13 -11.21
C GLN A 453 24.07 8.36 -11.44
#